data_AF-A0A072PST7-F1
#
_entry.id   AF-A0A072PST7-F1
#
_cell.length_a   1.000
_cell.length_b   1.000
_cell.length_c   1.000
_cell.angle_alpha   90.00
_cell.angle_beta   90.00
_cell.angle_gamma   90.00
#
_symmetry.space_group_name_H-M   'P 1'
#
loop_
_entity.id
_entity.type
_entity.pdbx_description
1 polymer ?
#
loop_
_entity_poly.entity_id
_entity_poly.type
_entity_poly.pdbx_seq_one_letter_code
_entity_poly.pdbx_strand_id
1 'polypeptide(L)'
;MAKEAAEKTGITVGLNKGHKVTVITPKPRISRTKGHLSKRTAFVREIVKEVAGLAPYERRVIELLRNSKDKRARKLAKKRLGTFGRAKRKVDELQRVIAEARRTGH
;
A
#
# COMPACT_ATOMS: atom_id res chain seq x y z
N MET A 1 8.17 12.49 -8.93
CA MET A 1 8.22 13.67 -9.81
C MET A 1 8.02 14.88 -8.94
N ALA A 2 9.00 15.79 -8.89
CA ALA A 2 8.84 17.04 -8.16
C ALA A 2 7.61 17.73 -8.75
N LYS A 3 6.60 17.97 -7.91
CA LYS A 3 5.39 18.67 -8.33
C LYS A 3 5.83 20.10 -8.61
N GLU A 4 5.85 20.51 -9.88
CA GLU A 4 6.04 21.92 -10.22
C GLU A 4 5.01 22.71 -9.42
N ALA A 5 5.50 23.59 -8.55
CA ALA A 5 4.63 24.37 -7.72
C ALA A 5 3.95 25.40 -8.62
N ALA A 6 2.61 25.36 -8.66
CA ALA A 6 1.84 26.30 -9.46
C ALA A 6 2.22 27.74 -9.08
N GLU A 7 2.49 28.56 -10.09
CA GLU A 7 2.86 29.97 -9.91
C GLU A 7 1.74 30.71 -9.18
N LYS A 8 2.12 31.44 -8.13
CA LYS A 8 1.20 32.25 -7.33
C LYS A 8 0.83 33.50 -8.12
N THR A 9 -0.46 33.87 -8.15
CA THR A 9 -0.95 35.00 -8.96
C THR A 9 -0.84 36.35 -8.27
N GLY A 10 -0.51 36.41 -6.97
CA GLY A 10 -0.48 37.65 -6.19
C GLY A 10 -1.85 38.10 -5.67
N ILE A 11 -2.91 37.32 -5.93
CA ILE A 11 -4.29 37.64 -5.52
C ILE A 11 -4.53 37.11 -4.10
N THR A 12 -5.41 37.77 -3.34
CA THR A 12 -5.78 37.41 -1.94
C THR A 12 -6.70 36.19 -1.84
N VAL A 13 -7.50 35.91 -2.87
CA VAL A 13 -8.46 34.78 -2.94
C VAL A 13 -8.35 34.07 -4.29
N GLY A 14 -8.80 32.80 -4.37
CA GLY A 14 -8.70 31.95 -5.56
C GLY A 14 -7.70 30.78 -5.41
N LEU A 15 -7.60 29.94 -6.44
CA LEU A 15 -6.84 28.68 -6.41
C LEU A 15 -5.31 28.90 -6.30
N ASN A 16 -4.77 29.86 -7.05
CA ASN A 16 -3.33 30.18 -7.08
C ASN A 16 -2.99 31.42 -6.23
N LYS A 17 -3.81 31.71 -5.21
CA LYS A 17 -3.64 32.89 -4.36
C LYS A 17 -2.35 32.87 -3.54
N GLY A 18 -1.92 34.06 -3.14
CA GLY A 18 -0.75 34.32 -2.31
C GLY A 18 0.34 35.08 -3.03
N HIS A 19 1.37 35.47 -2.28
CA HIS A 19 2.48 36.27 -2.79
C HIS A 19 3.29 35.51 -3.84
N LYS A 20 3.75 36.23 -4.88
CA LYS A 20 4.57 35.69 -5.96
C LYS A 20 5.95 35.37 -5.40
N VAL A 21 6.29 34.09 -5.29
CA VAL A 21 7.58 33.61 -4.78
C VAL A 21 8.13 32.55 -5.74
N THR A 22 9.44 32.58 -5.99
CA THR A 22 10.14 31.51 -6.70
C THR A 22 10.29 30.29 -5.80
N VAL A 23 9.62 29.19 -6.15
CA VAL A 23 9.60 28.00 -5.30
C VAL A 23 10.86 27.15 -5.53
N ILE A 24 11.63 26.95 -4.46
CA ILE A 24 12.79 26.06 -4.46
C ILE A 24 12.31 24.62 -4.21
N THR A 25 12.93 23.64 -4.86
CA THR A 25 12.69 22.20 -4.61
C THR A 25 13.74 21.64 -3.63
N PRO A 26 13.50 21.66 -2.30
CA PRO A 26 14.48 21.17 -1.34
C PRO A 26 14.63 19.66 -1.41
N LYS A 27 15.83 19.16 -1.09
CA LYS A 27 16.08 17.73 -0.91
C LYS A 27 15.14 17.17 0.19
N PRO A 28 14.48 16.01 -0.02
CA PRO A 28 13.64 15.43 1.00
C PRO A 28 14.45 15.06 2.25
N ARG A 29 13.94 15.43 3.43
CA ARG A 29 14.52 15.09 4.73
C ARG A 29 14.53 13.56 4.93
N ILE A 30 15.62 13.04 5.49
CA ILE A 30 15.81 11.61 5.75
C ILE A 30 14.68 11.01 6.60
N SER A 31 14.10 11.78 7.53
CA SER A 31 12.96 11.34 8.34
C SER A 31 11.72 10.94 7.53
N ARG A 32 11.54 11.48 6.32
CA ARG A 32 10.45 11.10 5.40
C ARG A 32 10.66 9.74 4.74
N THR A 33 11.89 9.21 4.79
CA THR A 33 12.22 7.87 4.26
C THR A 33 11.85 6.75 5.24
N LYS A 34 11.47 7.07 6.49
CA LYS A 34 11.08 6.06 7.49
C LYS A 34 9.91 5.20 6.96
N GLY A 35 10.11 3.88 6.97
CA GLY A 35 9.12 2.90 6.48
C GLY A 35 9.33 2.42 5.04
N HIS A 36 10.34 2.93 4.33
CA HIS A 36 10.73 2.36 3.03
C HIS A 36 11.26 0.93 3.20
N LEU A 37 10.89 0.07 2.26
CA LEU A 37 11.31 -1.32 2.25
C LEU A 37 12.75 -1.41 1.72
N SER A 38 13.68 -1.86 2.57
CA SER A 38 15.05 -2.17 2.14
C SER A 38 15.14 -3.59 1.57
N LYS A 39 16.14 -3.86 0.70
CA LYS A 39 16.38 -5.21 0.13
C LYS A 39 16.56 -6.27 1.23
N ARG A 40 17.36 -5.96 2.26
CA ARG A 40 17.57 -6.84 3.42
C ARG A 40 16.28 -7.12 4.18
N THR A 41 15.48 -6.08 4.45
CA THR A 41 14.21 -6.25 5.19
C THR A 41 13.18 -7.02 4.36
N ALA A 42 13.17 -6.86 3.04
CA ALA A 42 12.30 -7.64 2.15
C ALA A 42 12.65 -9.14 2.23
N PHE A 43 13.92 -9.48 2.06
CA PHE A 43 14.42 -10.86 2.14
C PHE A 43 14.09 -11.53 3.48
N VAL A 44 14.35 -10.85 4.60
CA VAL A 44 14.02 -11.39 5.93
C VAL A 44 12.52 -11.62 6.10
N ARG A 45 11.67 -10.72 5.57
CA ARG A 45 10.20 -10.87 5.66
C ARG A 45 9.67 -12.02 4.80
N GLU A 46 10.32 -12.33 3.68
CA GLU A 46 9.97 -13.45 2.82
C GLU A 46 10.22 -14.78 3.53
N ILE A 47 11.42 -14.98 4.09
CA ILE A 47 11.78 -16.16 4.88
C ILE A 47 10.82 -16.37 6.06
N VAL A 48 10.53 -15.31 6.82
CA VAL A 48 9.64 -15.42 7.98
C VAL A 48 8.23 -15.85 7.57
N LYS A 49 7.71 -15.38 6.43
CA LYS A 49 6.39 -15.76 5.94
C LYS A 49 6.34 -17.21 5.48
N GLU A 50 7.40 -17.69 4.84
CA GLU A 50 7.54 -19.08 4.44
C GLU A 50 7.51 -20.01 5.66
N VAL A 51 8.32 -19.70 6.68
CA VAL A 51 8.45 -20.52 7.89
C VAL A 51 7.19 -20.45 8.78
N ALA A 52 6.66 -19.26 9.03
CA ALA A 52 5.51 -19.10 9.93
C ALA A 52 4.16 -19.44 9.28
N GLY A 53 4.10 -19.42 7.95
CA GLY A 53 2.88 -19.68 7.19
C GLY A 53 1.78 -18.62 7.35
N LEU A 54 0.56 -18.99 6.96
CA LEU A 54 -0.60 -18.10 6.95
C LEU A 54 -1.47 -18.19 8.21
N ALA A 55 -1.87 -17.04 8.72
CA ALA A 55 -2.80 -16.96 9.83
C ALA A 55 -4.20 -17.51 9.45
N PRO A 56 -5.01 -17.98 10.42
CA PRO A 56 -6.32 -18.57 10.13
C PRO A 56 -7.27 -17.66 9.34
N TYR A 57 -7.24 -16.35 9.62
CA TYR A 57 -8.08 -15.38 8.90
C TYR A 57 -7.60 -15.14 7.47
N GLU A 58 -6.29 -15.24 7.21
CA GLU A 58 -5.71 -15.09 5.88
C GLU A 58 -6.09 -16.28 4.99
N ARG A 59 -6.03 -17.50 5.55
CA ARG A 59 -6.52 -18.72 4.89
C ARG A 59 -7.99 -18.60 4.49
N ARG A 60 -8.85 -18.14 5.40
CA ARG A 60 -10.28 -17.92 5.11
C ARG A 60 -10.50 -16.84 4.04
N VAL A 61 -9.67 -15.81 4.00
CA VAL A 61 -9.73 -14.80 2.94
C VAL A 61 -9.33 -15.41 1.59
N ILE A 62 -8.28 -16.23 1.53
CA ILE A 62 -7.88 -16.95 0.31
C ILE A 62 -9.01 -17.84 -0.21
N GLU A 63 -9.70 -18.59 0.66
CA GLU A 63 -10.85 -19.40 0.27
C GLU A 63 -11.97 -18.56 -0.38
N LEU A 64 -12.26 -17.38 0.17
CA LEU A 64 -13.25 -16.47 -0.40
C LEU A 64 -12.79 -15.91 -1.75
N LEU A 65 -11.50 -15.61 -1.90
CA LEU A 65 -10.92 -15.13 -3.16
C LEU A 65 -10.89 -16.20 -4.25
N ARG A 66 -10.62 -17.46 -3.90
CA ARG A 66 -10.69 -18.61 -4.84
C ARG A 66 -12.11 -18.82 -5.39
N ASN A 67 -13.12 -18.51 -4.59
CA ASN A 67 -14.53 -18.57 -4.96
C ASN A 67 -15.06 -17.26 -5.58
N SER A 68 -14.19 -16.34 -5.99
CA SER A 68 -14.55 -15.04 -6.59
C SER A 68 -15.47 -14.16 -5.72
N LYS A 69 -15.42 -14.31 -4.38
CA LYS A 69 -16.24 -13.54 -3.42
C LYS A 69 -15.47 -12.34 -2.85
N ASP A 70 -14.95 -11.46 -3.72
CA ASP A 70 -14.06 -10.35 -3.34
C ASP A 70 -14.67 -9.37 -2.33
N LYS A 71 -15.95 -9.01 -2.51
CA LYS A 71 -16.66 -8.11 -1.59
C LYS A 71 -16.73 -8.70 -0.17
N ARG A 72 -16.95 -10.01 -0.06
CA ARG A 72 -17.00 -10.72 1.22
C ARG A 72 -15.61 -10.87 1.83
N ALA A 73 -14.59 -11.16 1.02
CA ALA A 73 -13.18 -11.17 1.45
C ALA A 73 -12.76 -9.83 2.05
N ARG A 74 -13.05 -8.71 1.37
CA ARG A 74 -12.76 -7.35 1.85
C ARG A 74 -13.53 -7.01 3.13
N LYS A 75 -14.80 -7.43 3.26
CA LYS A 75 -15.58 -7.25 4.50
C LYS A 75 -14.98 -8.03 5.68
N LEU A 76 -14.57 -9.28 5.46
CA LEU A 76 -13.93 -10.11 6.49
C LEU A 76 -12.58 -9.52 6.92
N ALA A 77 -11.74 -9.16 5.95
CA ALA A 77 -10.44 -8.53 6.22
C ALA A 77 -10.59 -7.19 6.95
N LYS A 78 -11.60 -6.36 6.61
CA LYS A 78 -11.91 -5.13 7.36
C LYS A 78 -12.31 -5.42 8.80
N LYS A 79 -13.15 -6.44 9.04
CA LYS A 79 -13.54 -6.84 10.40
C LYS A 79 -12.35 -7.29 11.26
N ARG A 80 -11.32 -7.89 10.64
CA ARG A 80 -10.11 -8.36 11.35
C ARG A 80 -9.03 -7.28 11.50
N LEU A 81 -8.83 -6.42 10.51
CA LEU A 81 -7.74 -5.42 10.47
C LEU A 81 -8.18 -3.99 10.84
N GLY A 82 -9.49 -3.77 10.98
CA GLY A 82 -10.13 -2.50 11.36
C GLY A 82 -10.51 -1.62 10.16
N THR A 83 -9.54 -1.14 9.39
CA THR A 83 -9.78 -0.15 8.33
C THR A 83 -9.84 -0.75 6.93
N PHE A 84 -10.58 -0.09 6.02
CA PHE A 84 -10.70 -0.56 4.64
C PHE A 84 -9.37 -0.49 3.87
N GLY A 85 -8.55 0.54 4.11
CA GLY A 85 -7.22 0.66 3.47
C GLY A 85 -6.29 -0.50 3.82
N ARG A 86 -6.29 -0.94 5.10
CA ARG A 86 -5.53 -2.12 5.55
C ARG A 86 -6.09 -3.41 4.94
N ALA A 87 -7.41 -3.56 4.94
CA ALA A 87 -8.10 -4.70 4.34
C ALA A 87 -7.79 -4.85 2.84
N LYS A 88 -7.89 -3.75 2.08
CA LYS A 88 -7.54 -3.71 0.65
C LYS A 88 -6.11 -4.16 0.43
N ARG A 89 -5.15 -3.56 1.13
CA ARG A 89 -3.72 -3.92 1.02
C ARG A 89 -3.50 -5.41 1.30
N LYS A 90 -4.17 -5.96 2.32
CA LYS A 90 -4.02 -7.37 2.69
C LYS A 90 -4.65 -8.32 1.67
N VAL A 91 -5.83 -7.98 1.15
CA VAL A 91 -6.47 -8.76 0.08
C VAL A 91 -5.61 -8.76 -1.19
N ASP A 92 -5.07 -7.60 -1.58
CA ASP A 92 -4.21 -7.50 -2.76
C ASP A 92 -2.89 -8.31 -2.57
N GLU A 93 -2.36 -8.40 -1.35
CA GLU A 93 -1.24 -9.30 -1.01
C GLU A 93 -1.63 -10.78 -1.16
N LEU A 94 -2.77 -11.20 -0.62
CA LEU A 94 -3.23 -12.60 -0.70
C LEU A 94 -3.58 -13.02 -2.12
N GLN A 95 -4.05 -12.09 -2.97
CA GLN A 95 -4.24 -12.35 -4.40
C GLN A 95 -2.91 -12.67 -5.10
N ARG A 96 -1.80 -12.02 -4.72
CA ARG A 96 -0.47 -12.34 -5.26
C ARG A 96 -0.03 -13.75 -4.87
N VAL A 97 -0.25 -14.13 -3.61
CA VAL A 97 0.05 -15.49 -3.13
C VAL A 97 -0.72 -16.55 -3.93
N ILE A 98 -2.00 -16.29 -4.25
CA ILE A 98 -2.79 -17.19 -5.09
C ILE A 98 -2.20 -17.27 -6.51
N ALA A 99 -1.82 -16.13 -7.09
CA ALA A 99 -1.26 -16.10 -8.44
C ALA A 99 0.10 -16.82 -8.52
N GLU A 100 0.92 -16.70 -7.49
CA GLU A 100 2.20 -17.40 -7.37
C GLU A 100 2.00 -18.91 -7.23
N ALA A 101 1.10 -19.34 -6.32
CA ALA A 101 0.77 -20.75 -6.15
C ALA A 101 0.21 -21.41 -7.42
N ARG A 102 -0.51 -20.64 -8.26
CA ARG A 102 -0.95 -21.11 -9.58
C ARG A 102 0.21 -21.28 -10.56
N ARG A 103 1.20 -20.39 -10.55
CA ARG A 103 2.37 -20.49 -11.43
C ARG A 103 3.28 -21.65 -11.08
N THR A 104 3.44 -21.96 -9.80
CA THR A 104 4.30 -23.06 -9.33
C THR A 104 3.64 -24.44 -9.46
N GLY A 105 2.31 -24.50 -9.54
CA GLY A 105 1.55 -25.74 -9.68
C GLY A 105 1.29 -26.18 -11.13
N HIS A 106 1.84 -25.44 -12.10
CA HIS A 106 1.87 -25.80 -13.52
C HIS A 106 3.27 -26.25 -13.92
#